data_AF-A0A918KJC0-F1
#
_entry.id   AF-A0A918KJC0-F1
#
_cell.length_a   1.000
_cell.length_b   1.000
_cell.length_c   1.000
_cell.angle_alpha   90.00
_cell.angle_beta   90.00
_cell.angle_gamma   90.00
#
_symmetry.space_group_name_H-M   'P 1'
#
loop_
_entity.id
_entity.type
_entity.pdbx_description
1 polymer ?
#
loop_
_entity_poly.entity_id
_entity_poly.type
_entity_poly.pdbx_seq_one_letter_code
_entity_poly.pdbx_strand_id
1 'polypeptide(L)'
;MPWFRCLIHGENFSIESDGGANVKGFYTTRFVEAENYSQAEVIGLAVLRADSFFADEAMKNRSPEARIEFEEIEELKGKPPKIGIWPFRHHVAGGFVFY
;
A
#
# COMPACT_ATOMS: atom_id res chain seq x y z
N MET A 1 -11.48 -12.21 14.72
CA MET A 1 -10.76 -10.94 14.53
C MET A 1 -11.47 -10.16 13.44
N PRO A 2 -11.78 -8.87 13.64
CA PRO A 2 -12.30 -8.03 12.58
C PRO A 2 -11.29 -7.86 11.43
N TRP A 3 -11.82 -7.43 10.30
CA TRP A 3 -11.01 -7.05 9.14
C TRP A 3 -10.84 -5.54 9.13
N PHE A 4 -9.67 -5.07 8.70
CA PHE A 4 -9.40 -3.65 8.53
C PHE A 4 -9.02 -3.34 7.08
N ARG A 5 -9.46 -2.17 6.60
CA ARG A 5 -8.97 -1.54 5.39
C ARG A 5 -7.94 -0.48 5.77
N CYS A 6 -6.72 -0.65 5.30
CA CYS A 6 -5.62 0.30 5.48
C CYS A 6 -5.37 1.02 4.16
N LEU A 7 -5.69 2.32 4.09
CA LEU A 7 -5.25 3.20 3.02
C LEU A 7 -3.87 3.74 3.38
N ILE A 8 -2.89 3.44 2.53
CA ILE A 8 -1.49 3.75 2.74
C ILE A 8 -1.04 4.73 1.67
N HIS A 9 -0.39 5.79 2.11
CA HIS A 9 0.21 6.82 1.30
C HIS A 9 1.73 6.73 1.41
N GLY A 10 2.38 6.50 0.28
CA GLY A 10 3.84 6.53 0.17
C GLY A 10 4.29 7.76 -0.59
N GLU A 11 5.29 8.48 -0.08
CA GLU A 11 5.87 9.65 -0.74
C GLU A 11 7.38 9.51 -0.93
N ASN A 12 7.90 10.17 -1.96
CA ASN A 12 9.32 10.26 -2.30
C ASN A 12 10.00 8.91 -2.57
N PHE A 13 9.30 7.99 -3.24
CA PHE A 13 9.86 6.71 -3.67
C PHE A 13 10.48 6.83 -5.05
N SER A 14 11.73 6.38 -5.19
CA SER A 14 12.39 6.29 -6.50
C SER A 14 11.92 5.02 -7.19
N ILE A 15 11.06 5.16 -8.20
CA ILE A 15 10.43 4.05 -8.91
C ILE A 15 10.93 4.06 -10.35
N GLU A 16 11.41 2.92 -10.82
CA GLU A 16 11.82 2.78 -12.22
C GLU A 16 10.58 2.86 -13.12
N SER A 17 10.66 3.72 -14.13
CA SER A 17 9.61 3.91 -15.13
C SER A 17 10.25 4.15 -16.49
N ASP A 18 9.48 4.01 -17.57
CA ASP A 18 10.01 4.11 -18.93
C ASP A 18 10.61 5.50 -19.17
N GLY A 19 11.94 5.59 -19.20
CA GLY A 19 12.71 6.85 -19.23
C GLY A 19 13.62 7.13 -18.02
N GLY A 20 13.59 6.30 -16.97
CA GLY A 20 14.49 6.39 -15.81
C GLY A 20 13.80 6.29 -14.44
N ALA A 21 14.60 6.34 -13.38
CA ALA A 21 14.10 6.37 -12.00
C ALA A 21 13.49 7.74 -11.70
N ASN A 22 12.20 7.78 -11.39
CA ASN A 22 11.48 9.00 -11.04
C ASN A 22 11.04 8.93 -9.58
N VAL A 23 11.18 10.05 -8.87
CA VAL A 23 10.61 10.18 -7.52
C VAL A 23 9.11 10.36 -7.67
N LYS A 24 8.33 9.42 -7.14
CA LYS A 24 6.87 9.42 -7.19
C LYS A 24 6.27 9.12 -5.83
N GLY A 25 5.05 9.61 -5.63
CA GLY A 25 4.20 9.15 -4.55
C GLY A 25 3.29 8.02 -5.03
N PHE A 26 2.71 7.28 -4.08
CA PHE A 26 1.71 6.27 -4.37
C PHE A 26 0.65 6.17 -3.29
N TYR A 27 -0.51 5.68 -3.69
CA TYR A 27 -1.54 5.18 -2.78
C TYR A 27 -1.72 3.69 -2.97
N THR A 28 -1.94 2.98 -1.88
CA THR A 28 -2.35 1.58 -1.95
C THR A 28 -3.28 1.20 -0.82
N THR A 29 -4.08 0.18 -1.03
CA THR A 29 -5.00 -0.34 -0.02
C THR A 29 -4.58 -1.75 0.36
N ARG A 30 -4.51 -2.02 1.67
CA ARG A 30 -4.27 -3.36 2.21
C ARG A 30 -5.41 -3.76 3.14
N PHE A 31 -5.77 -5.03 3.07
CA PHE A 31 -6.81 -5.61 3.91
C PHE A 31 -6.17 -6.64 4.85
N VAL A 32 -6.38 -6.48 6.14
CA VAL A 32 -5.73 -7.31 7.16
C VAL A 32 -6.73 -7.74 8.24
N GLU A 33 -6.58 -8.94 8.76
CA GLU A 33 -7.25 -9.35 10.01
C GLU A 33 -6.40 -8.89 11.19
N ALA A 34 -7.03 -8.19 12.14
CA ALA A 34 -6.36 -7.71 13.35
C ALA A 34 -7.37 -7.61 14.51
N GLU A 35 -6.87 -7.41 15.73
CA GLU A 35 -7.67 -7.23 16.94
C GLU A 35 -8.06 -5.77 17.16
N ASN A 36 -7.24 -4.83 16.69
CA ASN A 36 -7.43 -3.39 16.87
C ASN A 36 -6.66 -2.60 15.80
N TYR A 37 -6.91 -1.29 15.74
CA TYR A 37 -6.28 -0.36 14.79
C TYR A 37 -4.74 -0.39 14.84
N SER A 38 -4.13 -0.40 16.05
CA SER A 38 -2.67 -0.44 16.19
C SER A 38 -2.08 -1.72 15.59
N GLN A 39 -2.73 -2.86 15.81
CA GLN A 39 -2.29 -4.13 15.22
C GLN A 39 -2.53 -4.14 13.69
N ALA A 40 -3.63 -3.55 13.22
CA ALA A 40 -3.90 -3.42 11.78
C ALA A 40 -2.83 -2.61 11.06
N GLU A 41 -2.33 -1.53 11.68
CA GLU A 41 -1.23 -0.73 11.13
C GLU A 41 0.06 -1.55 10.98
N VAL A 42 0.45 -2.27 12.06
CA VAL A 42 1.65 -3.11 12.06
C VAL A 42 1.57 -4.22 11.01
N ILE A 43 0.43 -4.92 10.93
CA ILE A 43 0.23 -5.98 9.94
C ILE A 43 0.14 -5.40 8.53
N GLY A 44 -0.57 -4.29 8.35
CA GLY A 44 -0.71 -3.60 7.07
C GLY A 44 0.63 -3.19 6.48
N LEU A 45 1.52 -2.66 7.33
CA LEU A 45 2.88 -2.28 6.93
C LEU A 45 3.75 -3.50 6.62
N ALA A 46 3.61 -4.58 7.40
CA ALA A 46 4.33 -5.83 7.14
C ALA A 46 3.89 -6.45 5.80
N VAL A 47 2.59 -6.46 5.50
CA VAL A 47 2.05 -6.94 4.23
C VAL A 47 2.51 -6.06 3.07
N LEU A 48 2.53 -4.73 3.24
CA LEU A 48 3.07 -3.82 2.23
C LEU A 48 4.54 -4.14 1.93
N ARG A 49 5.36 -4.33 2.96
CA ARG A 49 6.79 -4.62 2.81
C ARG A 49 7.07 -5.99 2.19
N ALA A 50 6.17 -6.96 2.38
CA ALA A 50 6.26 -8.29 1.80
C ALA A 50 5.72 -8.36 0.35
N ASP A 51 5.06 -7.30 -0.13
CA ASP A 51 4.59 -7.21 -1.50
C ASP A 51 5.80 -7.16 -2.45
N SER A 52 5.89 -8.12 -3.37
CA SER A 52 7.04 -8.25 -4.26
C SER A 52 7.28 -7.00 -5.10
N PHE A 53 6.21 -6.32 -5.54
CA PHE A 53 6.35 -5.07 -6.29
C PHE A 53 6.98 -3.99 -5.40
N PHE A 54 6.51 -3.84 -4.16
CA PHE A 54 7.04 -2.84 -3.24
C PHE A 54 8.48 -3.16 -2.80
N ALA A 55 8.77 -4.44 -2.53
CA ALA A 55 10.09 -4.89 -2.13
C ALA A 55 11.14 -4.71 -3.24
N ASP A 56 10.79 -5.04 -4.49
CA ASP A 56 11.72 -5.04 -5.60
C ASP A 56 11.89 -3.65 -6.25
N GLU A 57 10.81 -2.87 -6.34
CA GLU A 57 10.83 -1.56 -7.02
C GLU A 57 11.02 -0.42 -6.03
N ALA A 58 10.13 -0.30 -5.04
CA ALA A 58 10.09 0.87 -4.16
C ALA A 58 11.20 0.85 -3.09
N MET A 59 11.56 -0.32 -2.58
CA MET A 59 12.55 -0.44 -1.51
C MET A 59 13.99 -0.54 -2.02
N LYS A 60 14.22 -1.07 -3.23
CA LYS A 60 15.55 -1.24 -3.81
C LYS A 60 16.31 0.07 -3.98
N ASN A 61 15.60 1.13 -4.38
CA ASN A 61 16.15 2.47 -4.57
C ASN A 61 15.55 3.47 -3.57
N ARG A 62 15.26 3.04 -2.34
CA ARG A 62 14.60 3.88 -1.33
C ARG A 62 15.38 5.17 -1.08
N SER A 63 14.74 6.31 -1.36
CA SER A 63 15.26 7.63 -0.99
C SER A 63 15.32 7.79 0.54
N PRO A 64 16.32 8.48 1.11
CA PRO A 64 16.31 8.88 2.51
C PRO A 64 15.06 9.68 2.92
N GLU A 65 14.42 10.34 1.95
CA GLU A 65 13.22 11.15 2.14
C GLU A 65 11.91 10.35 1.98
N ALA A 66 12.01 9.04 1.68
CA ALA A 66 10.85 8.19 1.45
C ALA A 66 10.06 7.96 2.75
N ARG A 67 8.77 8.30 2.72
CA ARG A 67 7.84 8.24 3.85
C ARG A 67 6.65 7.36 3.53
N ILE A 68 6.16 6.65 4.53
CA ILE A 68 4.94 5.85 4.45
C ILE A 68 4.06 6.28 5.62
N GLU A 69 2.83 6.65 5.31
CA GLU A 69 1.84 7.08 6.29
C GLU A 69 0.53 6.33 6.03
N PHE A 70 -0.21 6.03 7.09
CA PHE A 70 -1.55 5.47 7.00
C PHE A 70 -2.54 6.63 7.03
N GLU A 71 -3.17 6.90 5.88
CA GLU A 71 -4.14 7.97 5.77
C GLU A 71 -5.47 7.58 6.41
N GLU A 72 -5.87 6.31 6.28
CA GLU A 72 -7.10 5.79 6.87
C GLU A 72 -6.91 4.33 7.30
N ILE A 73 -7.41 4.01 8.49
CA ILE A 73 -7.59 2.63 8.95
C ILE A 73 -9.05 2.49 9.37
N GLU A 74 -9.81 1.63 8.69
CA GLU A 74 -11.24 1.43 8.92
C GLU A 74 -11.53 -0.03 9.28
N GLU A 75 -12.28 -0.26 10.36
CA GLU A 75 -12.80 -1.59 10.69
C GLU A 75 -13.98 -1.94 9.78
N LEU A 76 -13.91 -3.10 9.12
CA LEU A 76 -14.93 -3.60 8.22
C LEU A 76 -15.94 -4.48 8.96
N LYS A 77 -17.21 -4.34 8.59
CA LYS A 77 -18.33 -5.17 9.11
C LYS A 77 -18.29 -6.64 8.67
N GLY A 78 -17.23 -7.07 7.98
CA GLY A 78 -17.09 -8.42 7.45
C GLY A 78 -15.83 -8.61 6.62
N LYS A 79 -15.63 -9.83 6.14
CA LYS A 79 -14.48 -10.17 5.29
C LYS A 79 -14.51 -9.36 3.98
N PRO A 80 -13.41 -8.70 3.61
CA PRO A 80 -13.33 -7.98 2.35
C PRO A 80 -13.44 -8.97 1.18
N PRO A 81 -14.00 -8.53 0.04
CA PRO A 81 -14.10 -9.37 -1.14
C PRO A 81 -12.70 -9.82 -1.59
N LYS A 82 -12.60 -11.04 -2.14
CA LYS A 82 -11.37 -11.52 -2.79
C LYS A 82 -11.11 -10.62 -4.01
N ILE A 83 -10.27 -9.61 -3.83
CA ILE A 83 -9.55 -8.73 -4.77
C ILE A 83 -10.06 -8.71 -6.23
N GLY A 84 -10.45 -7.52 -6.71
CA GLY A 84 -10.47 -7.21 -8.14
C GLY A 84 -11.35 -6.03 -8.57
N ILE A 85 -12.41 -5.71 -7.82
CA ILE A 85 -13.42 -4.74 -8.30
C ILE A 85 -13.99 -3.94 -7.11
N TRP A 86 -13.26 -2.92 -6.67
CA TRP A 86 -13.83 -1.74 -6.01
C TRP A 86 -13.38 -0.52 -6.84
N PRO A 87 -14.18 0.54 -6.96
CA PRO A 87 -14.36 1.31 -8.21
C PRO A 87 -13.20 2.24 -8.61
N PHE A 88 -12.00 2.08 -8.05
CA PHE A 88 -10.82 2.78 -8.56
C PHE A 88 -10.36 2.13 -9.87
N ARG A 89 -11.00 2.62 -10.93
CA ARG A 89 -10.86 2.28 -12.33
C ARG A 89 -9.54 2.79 -12.91
N HIS A 90 -8.41 2.35 -12.39
CA HIS A 90 -7.14 2.42 -13.11
C HIS A 90 -6.42 1.10 -12.92
N HIS A 91 -6.13 0.41 -14.03
CA HIS A 91 -5.21 -0.73 -14.04
C HIS A 91 -3.88 -0.24 -13.47
N VAL A 92 -3.50 -0.72 -12.30
CA VAL A 92 -2.19 -0.43 -11.72
C VAL A 92 -1.49 -1.70 -11.32
N ALA A 93 -0.21 -1.80 -11.72
CA ALA A 93 0.66 -2.89 -11.35
C ALA A 93 0.65 -3.05 -9.81
N GLY A 94 0.35 -4.25 -9.33
CA GLY A 94 0.38 -4.58 -7.89
C GLY A 94 -0.63 -3.84 -6.99
N GLY A 95 -1.59 -3.10 -7.53
CA GLY A 95 -2.57 -2.35 -6.71
C GLY A 95 -2.02 -1.05 -6.10
N PHE A 96 -1.03 -0.43 -6.73
CA PHE A 96 -0.44 0.86 -6.34
C PHE A 96 -0.83 1.96 -7.31
N VAL A 97 -1.51 3.03 -6.89
CA VAL A 97 -1.81 4.19 -7.74
C VAL A 97 -0.68 5.21 -7.57
N PHE A 98 0.12 5.45 -8.61
CA PHE A 98 1.21 6.44 -8.60
C PHE A 98 0.74 7.81 -9.08
N TYR A 99 1.30 8.88 -8.51
CA TYR A 99 1.11 10.26 -8.94
C TYR A 99 2.45 11.01 -9.03
#